data_AF-A0A5M5ZNM9-F1
#
_entry.id   AF-A0A5M5ZNM9-F1
#
_cell.length_a   1.000
_cell.length_b   1.000
_cell.length_c   1.000
_cell.angle_alpha   90.00
_cell.angle_beta   90.00
_cell.angle_gamma   90.00
#
_symmetry.space_group_name_H-M   'P 1'
#
loop_
_entity.id
_entity.type
_entity.pdbx_description
1 polymer ?
#
loop_
_entity_poly.entity_id
_entity_poly.type
_entity_poly.pdbx_seq_one_letter_code
_entity_poly.pdbx_strand_id
1 'polypeptide(L)' 'MHIAITVIFFAVVIFIKLKMPMWKGKYSEKLVNNKIQELPEEYVVFNDLLFESNGYSTQIDHIVVSPYG' A
#
# COMPACT_ATOMS: atom_id res chain seq x y z
N MET A 1 8.06 36.68 15.43
CA MET A 1 7.87 36.20 14.04
C MET A 1 8.69 34.94 13.76
N HIS A 2 10.02 34.93 13.99
CA HIS A 2 10.87 33.76 13.73
C HIS A 2 10.51 32.50 14.54
N ILE A 3 10.24 32.64 15.85
CA ILE A 3 9.87 31.50 16.70
C ILE A 3 8.59 30.82 16.21
N ALA A 4 7.58 31.60 15.82
CA ALA A 4 6.33 31.06 15.30
C ALA A 4 6.54 30.29 13.98
N ILE A 5 7.38 30.82 13.07
CA ILE A 5 7.75 30.16 11.82
C ILE A 5 8.47 28.83 12.11
N THR A 6 9.42 28.83 13.04
CA THR A 6 10.15 27.61 13.44
C THR A 6 9.20 26.56 14.01
N VAL A 7 8.26 26.95 14.88
CA VAL A 7 7.26 26.03 15.45
C VAL A 7 6.37 25.44 14.35
N ILE A 8 5.89 26.27 13.42
CA ILE A 8 5.07 25.80 12.29
C ILE A 8 5.85 24.83 11.40
N PHE A 9 7.12 25.12 11.11
CA PHE A 9 7.97 24.23 10.32
C PHE A 9 8.09 22.84 10.96
N PHE A 10 8.37 22.76 12.26
CA PHE A 10 8.45 21.49 12.97
C PHE A 10 7.10 20.75 13.00
N ALA A 11 5.99 21.48 13.18
CA ALA A 11 4.65 20.89 13.14
C ALA A 11 4.36 20.25 11.77
N VAL A 12 4.73 20.91 10.67
CA VAL A 12 4.57 20.38 9.31
C VAL A 12 5.45 19.15 9.09
N VAL A 13 6.71 19.19 9.52
CA VAL A 13 7.62 18.03 9.39
C VAL A 13 7.09 16.81 10.16
N ILE A 14 6.61 17.01 11.39
CA ILE A 14 6.01 15.94 12.20
C ILE A 14 4.75 15.40 11.50
N PHE A 15 3.88 16.28 11.01
CA PHE A 15 2.68 15.89 10.29
C PHE A 15 2.98 15.05 9.05
N ILE A 16 3.96 15.47 8.23
CA ILE A 16 4.40 14.71 7.05
C ILE A 16 4.92 13.33 7.47
N LYS A 17 5.77 13.25 8.50
CA LYS A 17 6.29 11.97 9.00
C LYS A 17 5.19 11.02 9.45
N LEU A 18 4.14 11.54 10.09
CA LEU A 18 2.99 10.74 10.53
C LEU A 18 2.14 10.22 9.36
N LYS A 19 2.01 11.00 8.27
CA LYS A 19 1.21 10.62 7.10
C LYS A 19 1.98 9.82 6.05
N MET A 20 3.30 9.92 6.04
CA MET A 20 4.17 9.25 5.07
C MET A 20 3.98 7.72 4.99
N PRO A 21 3.81 6.96 6.09
CA PRO A 21 3.58 5.51 6.01
C PRO A 21 2.33 5.15 5.22
N MET A 22 1.22 5.85 5.47
CA MET A 22 -0.06 5.64 4.79
C MET A 22 0.03 6.00 3.29
N TRP A 23 0.70 7.12 2.96
CA TRP A 23 0.91 7.51 1.57
C TRP A 23 1.79 6.51 0.82
N LYS A 24 2.84 6.01 1.47
CA LYS A 24 3.73 5.00 0.90
C LYS A 24 2.97 3.69 0.62
N GLY A 25 2.16 3.21 1.57
CA GLY A 25 1.32 2.01 1.37
C GLY A 25 0.44 2.14 0.14
N LYS A 26 -0.39 3.19 0.10
CA LYS A 26 -1.29 3.45 -1.02
C LYS A 26 -0.58 3.61 -2.37
N TYR A 27 0.59 4.25 -2.38
CA TYR A 27 1.38 4.41 -3.60
C TYR A 27 1.93 3.07 -4.11
N SER A 28 2.48 2.24 -3.21
CA SER A 28 2.99 0.92 -3.54
C SER A 28 1.91 -0.02 -4.07
N GLU A 29 0.73 -0.05 -3.44
CA GLU A 29 -0.43 -0.84 -3.90
C GLU A 29 -0.87 -0.39 -5.29
N LYS A 30 -0.96 0.92 -5.52
CA LYS A 30 -1.33 1.46 -6.84
C LYS A 30 -0.33 1.05 -7.93
N LEU A 31 0.96 1.05 -7.63
CA LEU A 31 1.99 0.59 -8.58
C LEU A 31 1.85 -0.89 -8.93
N VAL A 32 1.49 -1.74 -7.98
CA VAL A 32 1.24 -3.17 -8.22
C VAL A 32 -0.01 -3.34 -9.07
N ASN A 33 -1.11 -2.69 -8.70
CA ASN A 33 -2.36 -2.76 -9.46
C ASN A 33 -2.20 -2.28 -10.91
N ASN A 34 -1.42 -1.22 -11.16
CA ASN A 34 -1.12 -0.77 -12.52
C ASN A 34 -0.41 -1.85 -13.34
N LYS A 35 0.56 -2.57 -12.75
CA LYS A 35 1.27 -3.66 -13.44
C LYS A 35 0.37 -4.86 -13.69
N ILE A 36 -0.54 -5.16 -12.75
CA ILE A 36 -1.53 -6.22 -12.92
C ILE A 36 -2.49 -5.88 -14.08
N GLN A 37 -2.89 -4.61 -14.22
CA GLN A 37 -3.73 -4.15 -15.34
C GLN A 37 -3.05 -4.24 -16.71
N GLU A 38 -1.73 -4.35 -16.77
CA GLU A 38 -0.99 -4.58 -18.02
C GLU A 38 -1.00 -6.05 -18.44
N LEU A 39 -1.44 -6.97 -17.57
CA LEU A 39 -1.51 -8.40 -17.88
C LEU A 39 -2.68 -8.70 -18.83
N PRO A 40 -2.55 -9.71 -19.71
CA PRO A 40 -3.67 -10.18 -20.52
C PRO A 40 -4.82 -10.73 -19.66
N GLU A 41 -6.05 -10.68 -20.18
CA GLU A 41 -7.27 -11.11 -19.46
C GLU A 41 -7.27 -12.58 -19.01
N GLU A 42 -6.39 -13.40 -19.58
CA GLU A 42 -6.23 -14.81 -19.22
C GLU A 42 -5.65 -15.02 -17.81
N TYR A 43 -5.02 -14.00 -17.24
CA TYR A 43 -4.53 -14.02 -15.85
C TYR A 43 -5.68 -13.75 -14.88
N VAL A 44 -5.81 -14.61 -13.88
CA VAL A 44 -6.83 -14.44 -12.83
C VAL A 44 -6.19 -13.74 -11.64
N VAL A 45 -6.80 -12.64 -11.20
CA VAL A 45 -6.30 -11.81 -10.11
C VAL A 45 -7.22 -11.93 -8.90
N PHE A 46 -6.65 -12.22 -7.73
CA PHE A 46 -7.35 -12.17 -6.44
C PHE A 46 -6.69 -11.12 -5.56
N ASN A 47 -7.50 -10.25 -4.94
CA ASN A 47 -7.01 -9.19 -4.07
C ASN A 47 -7.53 -9.36 -2.64
N ASP A 48 -6.76 -8.86 -1.67
CA ASP A 48 -7.14 -8.74 -0.26
C ASP A 48 -7.62 -10.06 0.37
N LEU A 49 -6.86 -11.14 0.13
CA LEU A 49 -7.19 -12.46 0.67
C LEU A 49 -6.68 -12.59 2.11
N LEU A 50 -7.61 -12.77 3.04
CA LEU A 50 -7.32 -13.01 4.45
C LEU A 50 -7.47 -14.50 4.77
N PHE A 51 -6.39 -15.10 5.24
CA PHE A 51 -6.36 -16.49 5.70
C PHE A 51 -6.20 -16.52 7.21
N GLU A 52 -7.01 -17.35 7.88
CA GLU A 52 -6.94 -17.54 9.33
C GLU A 52 -6.68 -19.00 9.65
N SER A 53 -5.73 -19.27 10.55
CA SER A 53 -5.40 -20.62 11.01
C SER A 53 -4.80 -20.59 12.41
N ASN A 54 -5.30 -21.45 13.31
CA ASN A 54 -4.81 -21.58 14.68
C ASN A 54 -4.72 -20.25 15.46
N GLY A 55 -5.64 -19.31 15.21
CA GLY A 55 -5.65 -17.99 15.85
C GLY A 55 -4.68 -16.96 15.26
N TYR A 56 -3.97 -17.31 14.19
CA TYR A 56 -3.13 -16.40 13.41
C TYR A 56 -3.82 -16.02 12.10
N SER A 57 -3.59 -14.80 11.64
CA SER A 57 -4.04 -14.34 10.33
C SER A 57 -2.86 -13.98 9.44
N THR A 58 -2.99 -14.30 8.16
CA THR A 58 -2.07 -13.91 7.10
C THR A 58 -2.87 -13.24 6.00
N GLN A 59 -2.46 -12.05 5.60
CA GLN A 59 -3.05 -11.34 4.46
C GLN A 59 -2.15 -11.47 3.24
N ILE A 60 -2.76 -11.75 2.09
CA ILE A 60 -2.12 -11.69 0.78
C ILE A 60 -2.84 -10.63 -0.04
N ASP A 61 -2.16 -9.51 -0.29
CA ASP A 61 -2.76 -8.34 -0.95
C ASP A 61 -3.10 -8.60 -2.41
N HIS A 62 -2.24 -9.32 -3.13
CA HIS A 62 -2.42 -9.62 -4.56
C HIS A 62 -1.91 -11.03 -4.91
N ILE A 63 -2.77 -11.87 -5.48
CA ILE A 63 -2.42 -13.14 -6.12
C ILE A 63 -2.73 -13.03 -7.61
N VAL A 64 -1.75 -13.38 -8.44
CA VAL A 64 -1.90 -13.44 -9.89
C VAL A 64 -1.69 -14.89 -10.32
N VAL A 65 -2.70 -15.49 -10.94
CA VAL A 65 -2.69 -16.88 -11.40
C VAL A 65 -2.57 -16.91 -12.91
N SER A 66 -1.51 -17.55 -13.39
CA SER A 66 -1.25 -17.83 -14.80
C SER A 66 -2.08 -19.04 -15.27
N PRO A 67 -2.69 -19.00 -16.47
CA PRO A 67 -3.34 -20.17 -17.04
C PRO A 67 -2.35 -21.24 -17.52
N TYR A 68 -1.04 -20.93 -17.59
CA TYR A 68 0.00 -21.81 -18.11
C TYR A 68 0.65 -22.72 -17.06
N GLY A 69 0.22 -22.61 -15.80
CA GLY A 69 0.96 -23.13 -14.64
C GLY A 69 2.14 -22.24 -14.28
#